data_AF-A0A9E4C2M9-F1
#
_entry.id   AF-A0A9E4C2M9-F1
#
_cell.length_a   1.000
_cell.length_b   1.000
_cell.length_c   1.000
_cell.angle_alpha   90.00
_cell.angle_beta   90.00
_cell.angle_gamma   90.00
#
_symmetry.space_group_name_H-M   'P 1'
#
loop_
_entity.id
_entity.type
_entity.pdbx_description
1 polymer ?
#
loop_
_entity_poly.entity_id
_entity_poly.type
_entity_poly.pdbx_seq_one_letter_code
_entity_poly.pdbx_strand_id
1 'polypeptide(L)'
;MTLHLFDTYARQERPFTPLAPPQVRLYACGPTVYNYQHIGNLRTYIFEDILRRALEYSGYEVHHVVNITDVGHLTSDADTGEDKMEAGARRTGLTAWEIAERYTEDFQEKLEWLNVRAPHVWCRATDHIREQIAAIVAIEEKGYVYRTDDGLYFDTSRLSDYGHLARLNIEGLQGGQRVDLGQKRRVTDFALWKFSPAETQRQMEWDSPWGRGFPGWHIECTAMAAKYLGPYFDIHCGGEDHVPVHHTNEIAQAQACYDTRLAEFWLHGAFLQLDGEKMSKSSGDFLRLESLVEEGYDPLAYRFFCLGARYRAKLSFTWESLGGAATALDRLRTAAHAYGEPSEPDDRYVAAFKERVEDDLNMPRVLALCWELVADDLPDATKKATLLHFDEVMGLGLAAWTPHEEDVPDAIHALAAQRQQARDAKDWATADALRDEIAAAGYEIEDTPQGPHIRPRKT
;
A
#
# COMPACT_ATOMS: atom_id res chain seq x y z
N MET A 1 15.67 21.10 -9.64
CA MET A 1 15.91 19.66 -9.81
C MET A 1 14.64 19.03 -10.36
N THR A 2 14.72 17.84 -10.95
CA THR A 2 13.63 17.17 -11.66
C THR A 2 13.41 15.82 -10.99
N LEU A 3 12.17 15.48 -10.67
CA LEU A 3 11.79 14.16 -10.15
C LEU A 3 12.30 13.05 -11.08
N HIS A 4 13.05 12.10 -10.53
CA HIS A 4 13.48 10.88 -11.20
C HIS A 4 12.72 9.69 -10.60
N LEU A 5 12.27 8.79 -11.46
CA LEU A 5 11.56 7.59 -11.05
C LEU A 5 12.15 6.40 -11.80
N PHE A 6 12.23 5.25 -11.12
CA PHE A 6 12.58 4.00 -11.78
C PHE A 6 11.38 3.47 -12.57
N ASP A 7 11.55 3.48 -13.90
CA ASP A 7 10.57 2.93 -14.82
C ASP A 7 10.89 1.45 -15.03
N THR A 8 9.96 0.59 -14.60
CA THR A 8 10.08 -0.87 -14.78
C THR A 8 10.12 -1.22 -16.25
N TYR A 9 9.35 -0.55 -17.11
CA TYR A 9 9.34 -0.82 -18.54
C TYR A 9 10.71 -0.52 -19.17
N ALA A 10 11.29 0.66 -18.87
CA ALA A 10 12.61 1.06 -19.37
C ALA A 10 13.79 0.42 -18.62
N ARG A 11 13.56 -0.16 -17.43
CA ARG A 11 14.57 -0.75 -16.53
C ARG A 11 15.65 0.24 -16.08
N GLN A 12 15.31 1.50 -15.95
CA GLN A 12 16.22 2.53 -15.49
C GLN A 12 15.49 3.62 -14.73
N GLU A 13 16.23 4.27 -13.84
CA GLU A 13 15.82 5.55 -13.29
C GLU A 13 15.97 6.61 -14.37
N ARG A 14 14.90 7.38 -14.60
CA ARG A 14 14.86 8.42 -15.63
C ARG A 14 14.05 9.62 -15.14
N PRO A 15 14.31 10.83 -15.65
CA PRO A 15 13.53 12.01 -15.29
C PRO A 15 12.07 11.80 -15.67
N PHE A 16 11.18 12.11 -14.74
CA PHE A 16 9.75 12.13 -14.94
C PHE A 16 9.32 13.48 -15.52
N THR A 17 8.48 13.42 -16.56
CA THR A 17 7.80 14.60 -17.11
C THR A 17 6.40 14.15 -17.53
N PRO A 18 5.34 14.82 -17.07
CA PRO A 18 3.99 14.45 -17.46
C PRO A 18 3.78 14.62 -18.96
N LEU A 19 2.90 13.80 -19.52
CA LEU A 19 2.43 13.88 -20.90
C LEU A 19 1.70 15.19 -21.18
N ALA A 20 1.06 15.79 -20.16
CA ALA A 20 0.36 17.08 -20.26
C ALA A 20 0.61 17.95 -19.01
N PRO A 21 1.79 18.61 -18.89
CA PRO A 21 2.11 19.42 -17.71
C PRO A 21 1.07 20.53 -17.46
N PRO A 22 0.69 20.80 -16.19
CA PRO A 22 1.21 20.19 -14.95
C PRO A 22 0.47 18.91 -14.50
N GLN A 23 -0.44 18.37 -15.31
CA GLN A 23 -1.34 17.28 -14.93
C GLN A 23 -0.65 15.93 -14.99
N VAL A 24 -0.86 15.10 -13.97
CA VAL A 24 -0.36 13.72 -13.90
C VAL A 24 -1.53 12.78 -13.70
N ARG A 25 -1.73 11.86 -14.64
CA ARG A 25 -2.76 10.81 -14.55
C ARG A 25 -2.12 9.53 -14.00
N LEU A 26 -2.51 9.16 -12.80
CA LEU A 26 -1.97 8.04 -12.04
C LEU A 26 -3.04 6.96 -11.86
N TYR A 27 -2.75 5.75 -12.29
CA TYR A 27 -3.54 4.56 -12.00
C TYR A 27 -2.76 3.63 -11.07
N ALA A 28 -3.42 3.10 -10.05
CA ALA A 28 -2.87 2.04 -9.22
C ALA A 28 -3.86 0.86 -9.13
N CYS A 29 -3.35 -0.34 -9.34
CA CYS A 29 -4.15 -1.55 -9.19
C CYS A 29 -4.55 -1.72 -7.71
N GLY A 30 -5.86 -1.74 -7.44
CA GLY A 30 -6.39 -1.94 -6.10
C GLY A 30 -6.67 -3.40 -5.74
N PRO A 31 -7.29 -3.66 -4.58
CA PRO A 31 -7.39 -5.00 -4.02
C PRO A 31 -8.50 -5.83 -4.67
N THR A 32 -8.35 -7.15 -4.59
CA THR A 32 -9.47 -8.09 -4.73
C THR A 32 -10.19 -8.25 -3.39
N VAL A 33 -11.47 -7.91 -3.34
CA VAL A 33 -12.23 -7.73 -2.09
C VAL A 33 -13.02 -9.00 -1.68
N TYR A 34 -12.33 -10.15 -1.63
CA TYR A 34 -12.89 -11.44 -1.17
C TYR A 34 -12.45 -11.84 0.25
N ASN A 35 -11.47 -11.10 0.80
CA ASN A 35 -10.94 -11.25 2.14
C ASN A 35 -10.27 -9.94 2.60
N TYR A 36 -9.91 -9.87 3.87
CA TYR A 36 -9.11 -8.79 4.43
C TYR A 36 -7.74 -8.67 3.74
N GLN A 37 -7.22 -7.45 3.64
CA GLN A 37 -5.86 -7.21 3.16
C GLN A 37 -4.85 -7.43 4.29
N HIS A 38 -3.68 -7.98 3.96
CA HIS A 38 -2.57 -8.11 4.89
C HIS A 38 -1.63 -6.91 4.82
N ILE A 39 -0.75 -6.76 5.82
CA ILE A 39 0.21 -5.66 5.87
C ILE A 39 1.09 -5.58 4.61
N GLY A 40 1.44 -6.74 4.02
CA GLY A 40 2.15 -6.79 2.74
C GLY A 40 1.41 -6.11 1.57
N ASN A 41 0.07 -6.20 1.49
CA ASN A 41 -0.70 -5.47 0.48
C ASN A 41 -0.67 -3.96 0.81
N LEU A 42 -0.89 -3.63 2.09
CA LEU A 42 -0.92 -2.24 2.58
C LEU A 42 0.40 -1.48 2.37
N ARG A 43 1.54 -2.18 2.34
CA ARG A 43 2.84 -1.60 1.97
C ARG A 43 2.82 -0.94 0.58
N THR A 44 2.20 -1.58 -0.40
CA THR A 44 2.12 -1.05 -1.78
C THR A 44 1.36 0.28 -1.79
N TYR A 45 0.24 0.36 -1.08
CA TYR A 45 -0.57 1.58 -1.02
C TYR A 45 0.10 2.72 -0.23
N ILE A 46 0.96 2.41 0.76
CA ILE A 46 1.83 3.42 1.38
C ILE A 46 2.80 4.00 0.34
N PHE A 47 3.42 3.15 -0.48
CA PHE A 47 4.30 3.61 -1.56
C PHE A 47 3.56 4.52 -2.55
N GLU A 48 2.36 4.12 -2.98
CA GLU A 48 1.56 4.90 -3.94
C GLU A 48 1.13 6.26 -3.37
N ASP A 49 0.82 6.30 -2.07
CA ASP A 49 0.57 7.54 -1.35
C ASP A 49 1.81 8.45 -1.30
N ILE A 50 2.99 7.90 -0.98
CA ILE A 50 4.26 8.65 -1.03
C ILE A 50 4.52 9.19 -2.44
N LEU A 51 4.29 8.38 -3.49
CA LEU A 51 4.43 8.80 -4.88
C LEU A 51 3.50 9.98 -5.19
N ARG A 52 2.21 9.88 -4.85
CA ARG A 52 1.25 10.97 -5.07
C ARG A 52 1.69 12.24 -4.34
N ARG A 53 2.03 12.13 -3.05
CA ARG A 53 2.47 13.27 -2.25
C ARG A 53 3.75 13.90 -2.81
N ALA A 54 4.69 13.09 -3.29
CA ALA A 54 5.93 13.57 -3.92
C ALA A 54 5.67 14.29 -5.26
N LEU A 55 4.73 13.81 -6.07
CA LEU A 55 4.30 14.47 -7.31
C LEU A 55 3.67 15.83 -7.01
N GLU A 56 2.73 15.88 -6.06
CA GLU A 56 2.06 17.11 -5.62
C GLU A 56 3.09 18.10 -5.00
N TYR A 57 4.02 17.60 -4.18
CA TYR A 57 5.14 18.38 -3.63
C TYR A 57 6.08 18.94 -4.71
N SER A 58 6.20 18.23 -5.84
CA SER A 58 6.97 18.67 -7.01
C SER A 58 6.20 19.70 -7.87
N GLY A 59 4.97 20.06 -7.49
CA GLY A 59 4.14 21.05 -8.15
C GLY A 59 3.22 20.49 -9.25
N TYR A 60 3.00 19.17 -9.29
CA TYR A 60 2.09 18.55 -10.25
C TYR A 60 0.65 18.47 -9.73
N GLU A 61 -0.31 18.50 -10.66
CA GLU A 61 -1.73 18.27 -10.39
C GLU A 61 -2.07 16.80 -10.65
N VAL A 62 -2.21 15.99 -9.60
CA VAL A 62 -2.42 14.54 -9.75
C VAL A 62 -3.90 14.21 -9.85
N HIS A 63 -4.30 13.43 -10.86
CA HIS A 63 -5.57 12.71 -10.91
C HIS A 63 -5.29 11.22 -10.69
N HIS A 64 -5.75 10.70 -9.55
CA HIS A 64 -5.41 9.36 -9.04
C HIS A 64 -6.64 8.46 -9.07
N VAL A 65 -6.54 7.33 -9.76
CA VAL A 65 -7.59 6.33 -9.91
C VAL A 65 -7.10 5.00 -9.32
N VAL A 66 -7.92 4.38 -8.48
CA VAL A 66 -7.68 3.03 -7.95
C VAL A 66 -8.92 2.20 -8.18
N ASN A 67 -8.75 1.00 -8.72
CA ASN A 67 -9.88 0.09 -8.90
C ASN A 67 -10.19 -0.72 -7.64
N ILE A 68 -11.40 -1.26 -7.59
CA ILE A 68 -11.78 -2.32 -6.66
C ILE A 68 -12.16 -3.53 -7.52
N THR A 69 -11.44 -4.62 -7.34
CA THR A 69 -11.72 -5.89 -8.02
C THR A 69 -12.78 -6.64 -7.21
N ASP A 70 -14.05 -6.32 -7.47
CA ASP A 70 -15.24 -6.86 -6.81
C ASP A 70 -15.95 -7.96 -7.61
N VAL A 71 -15.35 -8.40 -8.72
CA VAL A 71 -15.81 -9.54 -9.50
C VAL A 71 -15.19 -10.83 -8.94
N GLY A 72 -15.95 -11.93 -8.99
CA GLY A 72 -15.40 -13.25 -8.74
C GLY A 72 -14.41 -13.70 -9.83
N HIS A 73 -13.14 -13.85 -9.46
CA HIS A 73 -12.10 -14.46 -10.30
C HIS A 73 -11.69 -15.83 -9.79
N LEU A 74 -11.12 -16.61 -10.71
CA LEU A 74 -10.56 -17.93 -10.39
C LEU A 74 -9.31 -17.80 -9.52
N THR A 75 -9.05 -18.79 -8.67
CA THR A 75 -7.96 -18.76 -7.68
C THR A 75 -6.54 -18.68 -8.26
N SER A 76 -6.34 -19.06 -9.53
CA SER A 76 -5.03 -19.18 -10.18
C SER A 76 -4.85 -18.18 -11.31
N ASP A 77 -3.63 -17.63 -11.44
CA ASP A 77 -3.19 -16.81 -12.58
C ASP A 77 -3.26 -17.55 -13.92
N ALA A 78 -3.39 -18.88 -13.89
CA ALA A 78 -3.61 -19.69 -15.09
C ALA A 78 -5.09 -19.75 -15.53
N ASP A 79 -5.98 -18.95 -14.93
CA ASP A 79 -7.44 -18.97 -15.13
C ASP A 79 -8.08 -20.32 -14.76
N THR A 80 -7.64 -20.90 -13.64
CA THR A 80 -8.13 -22.19 -13.12
C THR A 80 -8.47 -22.14 -11.63
N GLY A 81 -9.27 -23.10 -11.17
CA GLY A 81 -9.65 -23.26 -9.78
C GLY A 81 -11.03 -22.69 -9.44
N GLU A 82 -11.29 -22.51 -8.16
CA GLU A 82 -12.60 -22.03 -7.67
C GLU A 82 -12.67 -20.50 -7.74
N ASP A 83 -13.89 -19.97 -7.80
CA ASP A 83 -14.11 -18.53 -7.70
C ASP A 83 -13.84 -18.01 -6.28
N LYS A 84 -12.97 -17.01 -6.14
CA LYS A 84 -12.56 -16.46 -4.84
C LYS A 84 -13.73 -15.81 -4.07
N MET A 85 -14.66 -15.15 -4.77
CA MET A 85 -15.83 -14.49 -4.17
C MET A 85 -16.89 -15.51 -3.75
N GLU A 86 -17.15 -16.55 -4.57
CA GLU A 86 -18.06 -17.62 -4.18
C GLU A 86 -17.50 -18.47 -3.03
N ALA A 87 -16.18 -18.70 -3.01
CA ALA A 87 -15.50 -19.33 -1.88
C ALA A 87 -15.66 -18.50 -0.60
N GLY A 88 -15.53 -17.17 -0.71
CA GLY A 88 -15.83 -16.22 0.35
C GLY A 88 -17.30 -16.28 0.81
N ALA A 89 -18.24 -16.35 -0.13
CA ALA A 89 -19.68 -16.40 0.12
C ALA A 89 -20.05 -17.64 0.95
N ARG A 90 -19.54 -18.81 0.55
CA ARG A 90 -19.72 -20.06 1.31
C ARG A 90 -19.10 -20.00 2.70
N ARG A 91 -17.93 -19.37 2.85
CA ARG A 91 -17.23 -19.24 4.15
C ARG A 91 -17.98 -18.35 5.14
N THR A 92 -18.57 -17.25 4.66
CA THR A 92 -19.14 -16.20 5.51
C THR A 92 -20.66 -16.25 5.65
N GLY A 93 -21.34 -16.96 4.74
CA GLY A 93 -22.81 -16.96 4.64
C GLY A 93 -23.41 -15.71 4.00
N LEU A 94 -22.57 -14.84 3.42
CA LEU A 94 -22.96 -13.60 2.74
C LEU A 94 -23.02 -13.80 1.22
N THR A 95 -23.71 -12.89 0.52
CA THR A 95 -23.65 -12.79 -0.93
C THR A 95 -22.29 -12.25 -1.40
N ALA A 96 -21.94 -12.48 -2.67
CA ALA A 96 -20.71 -11.94 -3.27
C ALA A 96 -20.68 -10.40 -3.20
N TRP A 97 -21.83 -9.75 -3.34
CA TRP A 97 -21.98 -8.30 -3.25
C TRP A 97 -21.72 -7.78 -1.83
N GLU A 98 -22.29 -8.43 -0.81
CA GLU A 98 -22.07 -8.06 0.60
C GLU A 98 -20.61 -8.28 1.04
N ILE A 99 -19.95 -9.29 0.48
CA ILE A 99 -18.52 -9.55 0.67
C ILE A 99 -17.68 -8.43 0.07
N ALA A 100 -17.95 -8.09 -1.20
CA ALA A 100 -17.23 -7.03 -1.89
C ALA A 100 -17.36 -5.71 -1.14
N GLU A 101 -18.58 -5.33 -0.75
CA GLU A 101 -18.86 -4.12 0.02
C GLU A 101 -18.06 -4.11 1.33
N ARG A 102 -18.20 -5.16 2.14
CA ARG A 102 -17.53 -5.27 3.44
C ARG A 102 -16.02 -5.13 3.35
N TYR A 103 -15.39 -5.86 2.44
CA TYR A 103 -13.93 -5.85 2.33
C TYR A 103 -13.41 -4.60 1.59
N THR A 104 -14.25 -3.93 0.81
CA THR A 104 -13.94 -2.59 0.28
C THR A 104 -13.93 -1.55 1.41
N GLU A 105 -14.96 -1.54 2.25
CA GLU A 105 -15.05 -0.63 3.40
C GLU A 105 -13.88 -0.84 4.36
N ASP A 106 -13.58 -2.09 4.72
CA ASP A 106 -12.45 -2.43 5.57
C ASP A 106 -11.12 -1.95 4.98
N PHE A 107 -10.88 -2.21 3.69
CA PHE A 107 -9.67 -1.76 3.01
C PHE A 107 -9.52 -0.24 3.05
N GLN A 108 -10.58 0.51 2.73
CA GLN A 108 -10.57 1.97 2.77
C GLN A 108 -10.29 2.50 4.18
N GLU A 109 -10.90 1.89 5.21
CA GLU A 109 -10.63 2.22 6.60
C GLU A 109 -9.14 1.97 6.97
N LYS A 110 -8.54 0.86 6.53
CA LYS A 110 -7.12 0.58 6.84
C LYS A 110 -6.17 1.55 6.13
N LEU A 111 -6.53 2.06 4.95
CA LEU A 111 -5.80 3.14 4.30
C LEU A 111 -5.86 4.43 5.12
N GLU A 112 -7.03 4.77 5.68
CA GLU A 112 -7.19 5.93 6.56
C GLU A 112 -6.34 5.79 7.84
N TRP A 113 -6.32 4.61 8.47
CA TRP A 113 -5.47 4.33 9.64
C TRP A 113 -3.98 4.56 9.32
N LEU A 114 -3.55 4.27 8.09
CA LEU A 114 -2.18 4.48 7.60
C LEU A 114 -1.96 5.88 7.01
N ASN A 115 -2.90 6.81 7.19
CA ASN A 115 -2.85 8.17 6.63
C ASN A 115 -2.56 8.20 5.11
N VAL A 116 -3.09 7.21 4.39
CA VAL A 116 -3.06 7.16 2.93
C VAL A 116 -4.18 8.02 2.38
N ARG A 117 -3.87 8.94 1.45
CA ARG A 117 -4.88 9.80 0.82
C ARG A 117 -5.77 8.98 -0.09
N ALA A 118 -7.09 9.07 0.10
CA ALA A 118 -8.05 8.48 -0.80
C ALA A 118 -7.79 8.94 -2.26
N PRO A 119 -7.91 8.05 -3.26
CA PRO A 119 -7.82 8.41 -4.66
C PRO A 119 -8.95 9.35 -5.05
N HIS A 120 -8.77 10.03 -6.18
CA HIS A 120 -9.81 10.90 -6.73
C HIS A 120 -10.98 10.10 -7.31
N VAL A 121 -10.73 8.86 -7.73
CA VAL A 121 -11.75 7.92 -8.22
C VAL A 121 -11.47 6.54 -7.64
N TRP A 122 -12.50 5.97 -7.02
CA TRP A 122 -12.62 4.54 -6.79
C TRP A 122 -13.50 3.95 -7.91
N CYS A 123 -13.00 2.99 -8.67
CA CYS A 123 -13.78 2.34 -9.73
C CYS A 123 -13.94 0.84 -9.49
N ARG A 124 -15.18 0.37 -9.31
CA ARG A 124 -15.49 -1.06 -9.15
C ARG A 124 -15.50 -1.76 -10.51
N ALA A 125 -14.94 -2.95 -10.61
CA ALA A 125 -14.96 -3.74 -11.84
C ALA A 125 -16.41 -4.04 -12.30
N THR A 126 -17.32 -4.32 -11.37
CA THR A 126 -18.74 -4.60 -11.67
C THR A 126 -19.49 -3.40 -12.27
N ASP A 127 -19.07 -2.17 -11.98
CA ASP A 127 -19.64 -0.94 -12.55
C ASP A 127 -19.16 -0.66 -13.99
N HIS A 128 -18.19 -1.44 -14.49
CA HIS A 128 -17.45 -1.17 -15.72
C HIS A 128 -17.51 -2.32 -16.74
N ILE A 129 -18.48 -3.24 -16.59
CA ILE A 129 -18.65 -4.39 -17.49
C ILE A 129 -18.86 -3.96 -18.95
N ARG A 130 -19.53 -2.84 -19.18
CA ARG A 130 -19.74 -2.32 -20.54
C ARG A 130 -18.42 -1.94 -21.20
N GLU A 131 -17.54 -1.25 -20.49
CA GLU A 131 -16.22 -0.86 -20.99
C GLU A 131 -15.31 -2.07 -21.18
N GLN A 132 -15.38 -3.05 -20.28
CA GLN A 132 -14.65 -4.31 -20.44
C GLN A 132 -15.10 -5.07 -21.68
N ILE A 133 -16.40 -5.24 -21.91
CA ILE A 133 -16.93 -5.87 -23.13
C ILE A 133 -16.48 -5.08 -24.37
N ALA A 134 -16.55 -3.75 -24.35
CA ALA A 134 -16.13 -2.91 -25.46
C ALA A 134 -14.63 -3.09 -25.79
N ALA A 135 -13.77 -3.20 -24.76
CA ALA A 135 -12.35 -3.49 -24.94
C ALA A 135 -12.15 -4.86 -25.60
N ILE A 136 -12.84 -5.91 -25.14
CA ILE A 136 -12.72 -7.26 -25.72
C ILE A 136 -13.18 -7.28 -27.18
N VAL A 137 -14.28 -6.57 -27.53
CA VAL A 137 -14.72 -6.42 -28.92
C VAL A 137 -13.62 -5.78 -29.77
N ALA A 138 -12.97 -4.72 -29.29
CA ALA A 138 -11.88 -4.07 -30.03
C ALA A 138 -10.66 -5.00 -30.23
N ILE A 139 -10.31 -5.80 -29.22
CA ILE A 139 -9.25 -6.82 -29.30
C ILE A 139 -9.62 -7.91 -30.33
N GLU A 140 -10.89 -8.34 -30.33
CA GLU A 140 -11.42 -9.36 -31.26
C GLU A 140 -11.40 -8.86 -32.71
N GLU A 141 -11.87 -7.63 -32.96
CA GLU A 141 -11.88 -7.00 -34.29
C GLU A 141 -10.47 -6.90 -34.90
N LYS A 142 -9.45 -6.70 -34.05
CA LYS A 142 -8.04 -6.66 -34.45
C LYS A 142 -7.38 -8.05 -34.56
N GLY A 143 -8.12 -9.13 -34.26
CA GLY A 143 -7.67 -10.51 -34.49
C GLY A 143 -6.79 -11.11 -33.39
N TYR A 144 -6.84 -10.56 -32.18
CA TYR A 144 -6.08 -11.02 -31.01
C TYR A 144 -6.85 -12.02 -30.14
N VAL A 145 -8.11 -12.33 -30.47
CA VAL A 145 -8.96 -13.22 -29.65
C VAL A 145 -9.18 -14.56 -30.35
N TYR A 146 -9.24 -15.63 -29.55
CA TYR A 146 -9.84 -16.89 -29.96
C TYR A 146 -10.80 -17.42 -28.90
N ARG A 147 -11.75 -18.24 -29.34
CA ARG A 147 -12.77 -18.86 -28.49
C ARG A 147 -12.41 -20.30 -28.15
N THR A 148 -12.65 -20.70 -26.91
CA THR A 148 -12.64 -22.09 -26.40
C THR A 148 -14.06 -22.50 -25.99
N ASP A 149 -14.20 -23.69 -25.42
CA ASP A 149 -15.44 -24.13 -24.77
C ASP A 149 -15.80 -23.31 -23.53
N ASP A 150 -14.81 -22.79 -22.81
CA ASP A 150 -14.97 -22.15 -21.50
C ASP A 150 -14.76 -20.63 -21.49
N GLY A 151 -14.39 -20.02 -22.61
CA GLY A 151 -14.25 -18.58 -22.71
C GLY A 151 -13.64 -18.03 -23.99
N LEU A 152 -13.32 -16.75 -23.94
CA LEU A 152 -12.49 -16.03 -24.89
C LEU A 152 -11.12 -15.79 -24.28
N TYR A 153 -10.08 -16.02 -25.08
CA TYR A 153 -8.69 -15.88 -24.66
C TYR A 153 -7.93 -14.95 -25.59
N PHE A 154 -6.97 -14.24 -25.01
CA PHE A 154 -6.00 -13.44 -25.74
C PHE A 154 -4.90 -14.32 -26.33
N ASP A 155 -4.68 -14.22 -27.64
CA ASP A 155 -3.61 -14.91 -28.37
C ASP A 155 -2.30 -14.12 -28.26
N THR A 156 -1.49 -14.45 -27.25
CA THR A 156 -0.22 -13.77 -27.00
C THR A 156 0.78 -13.90 -28.14
N SER A 157 0.60 -14.86 -29.05
CA SER A 157 1.47 -15.04 -30.22
C SER A 157 1.37 -13.90 -31.25
N ARG A 158 0.29 -13.13 -31.19
CA ARG A 158 0.03 -12.01 -32.10
C ARG A 158 0.85 -10.77 -31.75
N LEU A 159 1.51 -10.73 -30.59
CA LEU A 159 2.39 -9.66 -30.16
C LEU A 159 3.83 -10.16 -30.13
N SER A 160 4.70 -9.56 -30.96
CA SER A 160 6.11 -9.94 -31.03
C SER A 160 6.91 -9.59 -29.78
N ASP A 161 6.44 -8.60 -29.01
CA ASP A 161 7.06 -8.06 -27.81
C ASP A 161 6.28 -8.40 -26.52
N TYR A 162 5.33 -9.34 -26.58
CA TYR A 162 4.65 -9.83 -25.38
C TYR A 162 5.67 -10.26 -24.31
N GLY A 163 5.42 -9.88 -23.06
CA GLY A 163 6.33 -10.17 -21.95
C GLY A 163 7.53 -9.23 -21.83
N HIS A 164 7.60 -8.15 -22.61
CA HIS A 164 8.66 -7.14 -22.51
C HIS A 164 8.85 -6.62 -21.08
N LEU A 165 7.75 -6.21 -20.42
CA LEU A 165 7.78 -5.69 -19.06
C LEU A 165 8.41 -6.69 -18.08
N ALA A 166 8.09 -7.97 -18.18
CA ALA A 166 8.61 -8.98 -17.27
C ALA A 166 9.92 -9.65 -17.71
N ARG A 167 10.41 -9.36 -18.92
CA ARG A 167 11.49 -10.12 -19.59
C ARG A 167 11.19 -11.62 -19.59
N LEU A 168 9.96 -11.99 -19.91
CA LEU A 168 9.53 -13.39 -19.90
C LEU A 168 10.39 -14.23 -20.86
N ASN A 169 10.93 -15.34 -20.36
CA ASN A 169 11.50 -16.38 -21.20
C ASN A 169 10.35 -17.29 -21.69
N ILE A 170 9.66 -16.86 -22.75
CA ILE A 170 8.50 -17.58 -23.30
C ILE A 170 8.86 -19.02 -23.71
N GLU A 171 10.02 -19.20 -24.36
CA GLU A 171 10.49 -20.53 -24.78
C GLU A 171 10.73 -21.46 -23.58
N GLY A 172 11.35 -20.93 -22.52
CA GLY A 172 11.59 -21.66 -21.27
C GLY A 172 10.29 -22.05 -20.55
N LEU A 173 9.29 -21.17 -20.54
CA LEU A 173 7.97 -21.45 -19.96
C LEU A 173 7.24 -22.59 -20.70
N GLN A 174 7.38 -22.65 -22.02
CA GLN A 174 6.82 -23.74 -22.83
C GLN A 174 7.56 -25.06 -22.62
N GLY A 175 8.89 -25.03 -22.49
CA GLY A 175 9.72 -26.24 -22.31
C GLY A 175 9.64 -26.90 -20.92
N GLY A 176 9.21 -26.17 -19.88
CA GLY A 176 9.13 -26.65 -18.49
C GLY A 176 7.85 -27.40 -18.10
N GLN A 177 6.93 -27.66 -19.04
CA GLN A 177 5.56 -28.04 -18.68
C GLN A 177 5.37 -29.47 -18.14
N ARG A 178 4.74 -29.53 -16.95
CA ARG A 178 3.89 -30.62 -16.45
C ARG A 178 2.43 -30.17 -16.21
N VAL A 179 2.06 -28.97 -16.69
CA VAL A 179 0.76 -28.33 -16.41
C VAL A 179 -0.17 -28.54 -17.61
N ASP A 180 -1.41 -28.97 -17.35
CA ASP A 180 -2.46 -29.12 -18.36
C ASP A 180 -2.86 -27.74 -18.91
N LEU A 181 -2.68 -27.55 -20.22
CA LEU A 181 -3.04 -26.31 -20.93
C LEU A 181 -4.54 -26.21 -21.23
N GLY A 182 -5.29 -27.30 -21.05
CA GLY A 182 -6.67 -27.37 -21.50
C GLY A 182 -6.78 -27.00 -22.99
N GLN A 183 -7.59 -25.98 -23.30
CA GLN A 183 -7.78 -25.48 -24.67
C GLN A 183 -6.93 -24.24 -25.00
N LYS A 184 -6.04 -23.79 -24.10
CA LYS A 184 -5.15 -22.65 -24.37
C LYS A 184 -4.15 -23.02 -25.48
N ARG A 185 -3.93 -22.11 -26.44
CA ARG A 185 -2.93 -22.33 -27.50
C ARG A 185 -1.51 -22.19 -26.97
N ARG A 186 -1.31 -21.33 -25.96
CA ARG A 186 -0.04 -21.12 -25.27
C ARG A 186 -0.23 -20.98 -23.77
N VAL A 187 0.84 -21.28 -23.02
CA VAL A 187 0.90 -21.09 -21.56
C VAL A 187 0.73 -19.63 -21.13
N THR A 188 1.08 -18.71 -22.03
CA THR A 188 0.97 -17.27 -21.81
C THR A 188 -0.40 -16.72 -22.18
N ASP A 189 -1.26 -17.49 -22.84
CA ASP A 189 -2.61 -17.03 -23.18
C ASP A 189 -3.48 -16.95 -21.92
N PHE A 190 -4.27 -15.87 -21.83
CA PHE A 190 -5.05 -15.53 -20.66
C PHE A 190 -6.49 -15.20 -21.05
N ALA A 191 -7.42 -15.44 -20.12
CA ALA A 191 -8.83 -15.20 -20.36
C ALA A 191 -9.14 -13.70 -20.46
N LEU A 192 -9.98 -13.36 -21.43
CA LEU A 192 -10.61 -12.05 -21.58
C LEU A 192 -12.04 -12.08 -21.03
N TRP A 193 -12.77 -13.16 -21.32
CA TRP A 193 -14.13 -13.42 -20.85
C TRP A 193 -14.33 -14.91 -20.60
N LYS A 194 -14.75 -15.30 -19.42
CA LYS A 194 -15.06 -16.70 -19.09
C LYS A 194 -16.56 -16.93 -19.21
N PHE A 195 -16.97 -18.05 -19.82
CA PHE A 195 -18.38 -18.40 -19.92
C PHE A 195 -18.88 -18.98 -18.60
N SER A 196 -20.09 -18.58 -18.19
CA SER A 196 -20.76 -19.20 -17.06
C SER A 196 -21.20 -20.62 -17.42
N PRO A 197 -21.01 -21.62 -16.53
CA PRO A 197 -21.52 -22.96 -16.78
C PRO A 197 -23.05 -22.96 -16.90
N ALA A 198 -23.60 -23.70 -17.87
CA ALA A 198 -25.05 -23.73 -18.08
C ALA A 198 -25.84 -24.38 -16.92
N GLU A 199 -25.20 -25.24 -16.14
CA GLU A 199 -25.84 -26.00 -15.06
C GLU A 199 -25.77 -25.32 -13.69
N THR A 200 -25.00 -24.24 -13.55
CA THR A 200 -24.80 -23.53 -12.28
C THR A 200 -24.87 -22.03 -12.49
N GLN A 201 -25.76 -21.35 -11.78
CA GLN A 201 -25.86 -19.90 -11.83
C GLN A 201 -24.83 -19.26 -10.89
N ARG A 202 -23.90 -18.48 -11.43
CA ARG A 202 -22.97 -17.67 -10.63
C ARG A 202 -23.68 -16.43 -10.10
N GLN A 203 -23.20 -15.90 -8.97
CA GLN A 203 -23.78 -14.67 -8.41
C GLN A 203 -23.47 -13.43 -9.26
N MET A 204 -22.29 -13.40 -9.87
CA MET A 204 -21.74 -12.28 -10.64
C MET A 204 -21.46 -12.74 -12.06
N GLU A 205 -22.47 -12.62 -12.92
CA GLU A 205 -22.41 -12.96 -14.34
C GLU A 205 -23.28 -12.01 -15.16
N TRP A 206 -22.83 -11.69 -16.37
CA TRP A 206 -23.42 -10.68 -17.24
C TRP A 206 -23.61 -11.22 -18.66
N ASP A 207 -24.59 -10.67 -19.37
CA ASP A 207 -24.78 -10.93 -20.78
C ASP A 207 -23.69 -10.22 -21.60
N SER A 208 -23.20 -10.91 -22.63
CA SER A 208 -22.20 -10.37 -23.57
C SER A 208 -22.51 -10.85 -24.99
N PRO A 209 -21.88 -10.27 -26.03
CA PRO A 209 -22.01 -10.74 -27.41
C PRO A 209 -21.64 -12.23 -27.61
N TRP A 210 -20.88 -12.81 -26.68
CA TRP A 210 -20.35 -14.17 -26.77
C TRP A 210 -21.11 -15.18 -25.91
N GLY A 211 -22.15 -14.73 -25.21
CA GLY A 211 -22.91 -15.50 -24.22
C GLY A 211 -22.70 -14.99 -22.79
N ARG A 212 -23.44 -15.58 -21.85
CA ARG A 212 -23.37 -15.20 -20.44
C ARG A 212 -22.04 -15.61 -19.81
N GLY A 213 -21.45 -14.73 -19.00
CA GLY A 213 -20.17 -14.99 -18.38
C GLY A 213 -19.67 -13.86 -17.49
N PHE A 214 -18.35 -13.81 -17.28
CA PHE A 214 -17.69 -12.82 -16.44
C PHE A 214 -16.31 -12.46 -17.01
N PRO A 215 -15.80 -11.25 -16.75
CA PRO A 215 -14.51 -10.80 -17.27
C PRO A 215 -13.34 -11.61 -16.70
N GLY A 216 -12.27 -11.72 -17.48
CA GLY A 216 -10.96 -12.13 -16.97
C GLY A 216 -10.32 -11.01 -16.17
N TRP A 217 -9.50 -11.34 -15.16
CA TRP A 217 -8.95 -10.37 -14.20
C TRP A 217 -8.24 -9.16 -14.86
N HIS A 218 -7.48 -9.38 -15.93
CA HIS A 218 -6.66 -8.33 -16.54
C HIS A 218 -7.46 -7.26 -17.30
N ILE A 219 -8.59 -7.64 -17.92
CA ILE A 219 -9.34 -6.71 -18.80
C ILE A 219 -9.98 -5.56 -18.04
N GLU A 220 -10.24 -5.78 -16.75
CA GLU A 220 -10.84 -4.84 -15.84
C GLU A 220 -9.99 -3.57 -15.73
N CYS A 221 -8.71 -3.74 -15.37
CA CYS A 221 -7.78 -2.63 -15.19
C CYS A 221 -7.53 -1.88 -16.50
N THR A 222 -7.30 -2.57 -17.62
CA THR A 222 -7.14 -1.92 -18.94
C THR A 222 -8.35 -1.06 -19.31
N ALA A 223 -9.57 -1.59 -19.14
CA ALA A 223 -10.79 -0.88 -19.50
C ALA A 223 -11.08 0.30 -18.57
N MET A 224 -10.94 0.12 -17.26
CA MET A 224 -11.19 1.17 -16.27
C MET A 224 -10.14 2.29 -16.35
N ALA A 225 -8.85 1.94 -16.45
CA ALA A 225 -7.79 2.91 -16.60
C ALA A 225 -7.98 3.76 -17.87
N ALA A 226 -8.30 3.12 -19.00
CA ALA A 226 -8.56 3.83 -20.25
C ALA A 226 -9.79 4.75 -20.18
N LYS A 227 -10.85 4.34 -19.46
CA LYS A 227 -12.06 5.17 -19.27
C LYS A 227 -11.76 6.46 -18.52
N TYR A 228 -11.03 6.40 -17.41
CA TYR A 228 -10.81 7.55 -16.54
C TYR A 228 -9.58 8.38 -16.95
N LEU A 229 -8.54 7.76 -17.47
CA LEU A 229 -7.26 8.41 -17.76
C LEU A 229 -6.94 8.52 -19.25
N GLY A 230 -7.74 7.87 -20.11
CA GLY A 230 -7.47 7.75 -21.54
C GLY A 230 -6.55 6.57 -21.89
N PRO A 231 -6.43 6.22 -23.19
CA PRO A 231 -5.72 5.02 -23.64
C PRO A 231 -4.19 5.09 -23.47
N TYR A 232 -3.66 6.26 -23.10
CA TYR A 232 -2.26 6.45 -22.73
C TYR A 232 -2.12 7.52 -21.65
N PHE A 233 -1.66 7.13 -20.47
CA PHE A 233 -1.52 7.99 -19.30
C PHE A 233 -0.13 7.96 -18.68
N ASP A 234 0.07 8.74 -17.62
CA ASP A 234 1.40 9.09 -17.13
C ASP A 234 2.06 7.96 -16.33
N ILE A 235 1.39 7.44 -15.28
CA ILE A 235 1.99 6.47 -14.36
C ILE A 235 1.00 5.35 -14.01
N HIS A 236 1.45 4.10 -14.11
CA HIS A 236 0.76 2.91 -13.61
C HIS A 236 1.56 2.25 -12.47
N CYS A 237 0.91 2.02 -11.34
CA CYS A 237 1.46 1.39 -10.13
C CYS A 237 0.86 0.03 -9.78
N GLY A 238 1.63 -0.80 -9.06
CA GLY A 238 1.15 -2.01 -8.41
C GLY A 238 2.25 -2.75 -7.64
N GLY A 239 1.99 -4.00 -7.22
CA GLY A 239 3.00 -4.86 -6.61
C GLY A 239 3.96 -5.49 -7.63
N GLU A 240 5.14 -5.94 -7.17
CA GLU A 240 6.12 -6.62 -8.04
C GLU A 240 5.60 -7.94 -8.64
N ASP A 241 4.58 -8.54 -8.03
CA ASP A 241 3.84 -9.70 -8.54
C ASP A 241 2.97 -9.42 -9.75
N HIS A 242 2.54 -8.18 -9.95
CA HIS A 242 1.76 -7.82 -11.14
C HIS A 242 2.64 -7.85 -12.40
N VAL A 243 3.95 -7.64 -12.28
CA VAL A 243 4.91 -7.57 -13.39
C VAL A 243 4.83 -8.80 -14.32
N PRO A 244 5.05 -10.05 -13.84
CA PRO A 244 5.13 -11.24 -14.69
C PRO A 244 3.86 -11.58 -15.46
N VAL A 245 2.68 -11.22 -14.93
CA VAL A 245 1.39 -11.64 -15.49
C VAL A 245 0.47 -10.44 -15.67
N HIS A 246 -0.03 -9.84 -14.58
CA HIS A 246 -1.11 -8.86 -14.63
C HIS A 246 -0.80 -7.64 -15.52
N HIS A 247 0.23 -6.86 -15.20
CA HIS A 247 0.61 -5.67 -15.95
C HIS A 247 1.18 -6.01 -17.34
N THR A 248 1.81 -7.17 -17.50
CA THR A 248 2.21 -7.67 -18.83
C THR A 248 0.99 -7.91 -19.73
N ASN A 249 -0.09 -8.47 -19.17
CA ASN A 249 -1.34 -8.73 -19.87
C ASN A 249 -2.12 -7.44 -20.17
N GLU A 250 -2.09 -6.47 -19.26
CA GLU A 250 -2.69 -5.14 -19.50
C GLU A 250 -1.99 -4.40 -20.63
N ILE A 251 -0.66 -4.42 -20.68
CA ILE A 251 0.09 -3.88 -21.82
C ILE A 251 -0.33 -4.56 -23.12
N ALA A 252 -0.44 -5.89 -23.12
CA ALA A 252 -0.86 -6.64 -24.30
C ALA A 252 -2.29 -6.27 -24.76
N GLN A 253 -3.23 -6.14 -23.81
CA GLN A 253 -4.59 -5.70 -24.08
C GLN A 253 -4.62 -4.26 -24.60
N ALA A 254 -3.83 -3.34 -24.03
CA ALA A 254 -3.76 -1.96 -24.48
C ALA A 254 -3.09 -1.80 -25.85
N GLN A 255 -2.06 -2.61 -26.14
CA GLN A 255 -1.44 -2.68 -27.46
C GLN A 255 -2.46 -3.16 -28.50
N ALA A 256 -3.21 -4.21 -28.17
CA ALA A 256 -4.29 -4.67 -29.03
C ALA A 256 -5.38 -3.61 -29.17
N CYS A 257 -5.97 -3.08 -28.08
CA CYS A 257 -7.06 -2.11 -28.16
C CYS A 257 -6.66 -0.80 -28.85
N TYR A 258 -5.56 -0.20 -28.42
CA TYR A 258 -5.28 1.23 -28.61
C TYR A 258 -3.94 1.50 -29.29
N ASP A 259 -3.15 0.48 -29.59
CA ASP A 259 -1.80 0.61 -30.14
C ASP A 259 -0.86 1.41 -29.21
N THR A 260 -1.07 1.30 -27.89
CA THR A 260 -0.27 1.94 -26.83
C THR A 260 0.20 0.91 -25.80
N ARG A 261 1.12 1.32 -24.92
CA ARG A 261 1.53 0.51 -23.75
C ARG A 261 0.79 0.90 -22.46
N LEU A 262 -0.40 1.49 -22.58
CA LEU A 262 -1.27 2.00 -21.49
C LEU A 262 -0.70 3.16 -20.65
N ALA A 263 0.54 3.06 -20.18
CA ALA A 263 1.19 4.08 -19.35
C ALA A 263 2.64 4.40 -19.79
N GLU A 264 3.06 5.63 -19.57
CA GLU A 264 4.41 6.11 -19.85
C GLU A 264 5.43 5.58 -18.84
N PHE A 265 5.09 5.56 -17.54
CA PHE A 265 5.90 4.99 -16.46
C PHE A 265 5.20 3.83 -15.76
N TRP A 266 5.96 2.77 -15.46
CA TRP A 266 5.50 1.61 -14.69
C TRP A 266 6.30 1.47 -13.40
N LEU A 267 5.67 1.69 -12.25
CA LEU A 267 6.32 1.63 -10.93
C LEU A 267 5.77 0.44 -10.13
N HIS A 268 6.65 -0.32 -9.49
CA HIS A 268 6.22 -1.49 -8.70
C HIS A 268 6.85 -1.52 -7.30
N GLY A 269 6.01 -1.69 -6.29
CA GLY A 269 6.43 -1.94 -4.91
C GLY A 269 6.93 -3.37 -4.73
N ALA A 270 8.08 -3.53 -4.08
CA ALA A 270 8.61 -4.86 -3.75
C ALA A 270 7.85 -5.48 -2.57
N PHE A 271 8.00 -6.79 -2.39
CA PHE A 271 7.30 -7.50 -1.32
C PHE A 271 7.79 -7.18 0.09
N LEU A 272 6.86 -7.31 1.03
CA LEU A 272 7.16 -7.51 2.45
C LEU A 272 7.42 -9.01 2.71
N GLN A 273 8.48 -9.33 3.44
CA GLN A 273 8.84 -10.70 3.83
C GLN A 273 8.53 -10.93 5.30
N LEU A 274 7.96 -12.09 5.64
CA LEU A 274 7.68 -12.49 7.03
C LEU A 274 8.66 -13.63 7.40
N ASP A 275 9.65 -13.34 8.25
CA ASP A 275 10.70 -14.29 8.59
C ASP A 275 10.30 -15.16 9.80
N GLY A 276 9.70 -16.33 9.55
CA GLY A 276 9.55 -17.40 10.55
C GLY A 276 8.66 -17.11 11.76
N GLU A 277 8.04 -15.93 11.83
CA GLU A 277 7.13 -15.58 12.91
C GLU A 277 5.84 -16.38 12.81
N LYS A 278 5.46 -17.01 13.93
CA LYS A 278 4.12 -17.60 14.06
C LYS A 278 3.11 -16.47 13.86
N MET A 279 2.29 -16.62 12.81
CA MET A 279 0.99 -15.97 12.66
C MET A 279 0.28 -15.97 14.02
N SER A 280 -0.43 -14.89 14.35
CA SER A 280 -1.03 -14.68 15.67
C SER A 280 -1.79 -15.93 16.15
N LYS A 281 -1.82 -16.10 17.48
CA LYS A 281 -2.16 -17.35 18.19
C LYS A 281 -3.58 -17.89 17.97
N SER A 282 -4.33 -17.39 17.00
CA SER A 282 -5.64 -17.92 16.62
C SER A 282 -5.84 -17.83 15.11
N SER A 283 -5.92 -19.00 14.47
CA SER A 283 -6.19 -19.26 13.04
C SER A 283 -5.04 -18.94 12.07
N GLY A 284 -4.80 -19.81 11.08
CA GLY A 284 -3.67 -19.72 10.15
C GLY A 284 -3.81 -18.59 9.11
N ASP A 285 -4.12 -17.39 9.57
CA ASP A 285 -4.34 -16.20 8.76
C ASP A 285 -3.08 -15.32 8.68
N PHE A 286 -2.95 -14.62 7.56
CA PHE A 286 -1.91 -13.63 7.28
C PHE A 286 -1.93 -12.47 8.30
N LEU A 287 -0.79 -11.81 8.49
CA LEU A 287 -0.68 -10.69 9.43
C LEU A 287 -1.44 -9.44 8.91
N ARG A 288 -2.42 -8.97 9.67
CA ARG A 288 -3.27 -7.81 9.36
C ARG A 288 -2.83 -6.58 10.15
N LEU A 289 -3.27 -5.39 9.70
CA LEU A 289 -2.97 -4.14 10.40
C LEU A 289 -3.58 -4.12 11.80
N GLU A 290 -4.79 -4.66 11.96
CA GLU A 290 -5.47 -4.75 13.26
C GLU A 290 -4.69 -5.59 14.25
N SER A 291 -3.99 -6.64 13.80
CA SER A 291 -3.13 -7.43 14.69
C SER A 291 -1.97 -6.60 15.24
N LEU A 292 -1.49 -5.58 14.52
CA LEU A 292 -0.49 -4.66 15.06
C LEU A 292 -1.10 -3.75 16.13
N VAL A 293 -2.33 -3.27 15.88
CA VAL A 293 -3.08 -2.44 16.84
C VAL A 293 -3.44 -3.22 18.11
N GLU A 294 -3.86 -4.48 17.98
CA GLU A 294 -4.14 -5.39 19.10
C GLU A 294 -2.90 -5.62 19.98
N GLU A 295 -1.70 -5.62 19.39
CA GLU A 295 -0.42 -5.69 20.09
C GLU A 295 0.05 -4.31 20.63
N GLY A 296 -0.78 -3.28 20.52
CA GLY A 296 -0.55 -1.95 21.11
C GLY A 296 0.25 -0.99 20.22
N TYR A 297 0.44 -1.29 18.93
CA TYR A 297 1.12 -0.39 18.01
C TYR A 297 0.16 0.62 17.36
N ASP A 298 0.57 1.88 17.31
CA ASP A 298 -0.03 2.87 16.41
C ASP A 298 0.14 2.39 14.95
N PRO A 299 -0.91 2.36 14.11
CA PRO A 299 -0.81 2.06 12.69
C PRO A 299 0.29 2.85 11.95
N LEU A 300 0.54 4.09 12.33
CA LEU A 300 1.58 4.92 11.71
C LEU A 300 3.00 4.46 12.06
N ALA A 301 3.19 3.61 13.08
CA ALA A 301 4.46 2.90 13.28
C ALA A 301 4.76 1.94 12.11
N TYR A 302 3.72 1.27 11.57
CA TYR A 302 3.87 0.44 10.38
C TYR A 302 4.18 1.28 9.13
N ARG A 303 3.53 2.45 9.00
CA ARG A 303 3.87 3.42 7.96
C ARG A 303 5.34 3.84 8.05
N PHE A 304 5.80 4.28 9.21
CA PHE A 304 7.18 4.67 9.46
C PHE A 304 8.16 3.53 9.14
N PHE A 305 7.84 2.30 9.56
CA PHE A 305 8.60 1.10 9.23
C PHE A 305 8.76 0.93 7.71
N CYS A 306 7.69 1.11 6.93
CA CYS A 306 7.74 1.02 5.47
C CYS A 306 8.64 2.08 4.83
N LEU A 307 8.71 3.30 5.40
CA LEU A 307 9.60 4.37 4.94
C LEU A 307 11.09 4.05 5.18
N GLY A 308 11.39 3.07 6.05
CA GLY A 308 12.75 2.60 6.33
C GLY A 308 13.43 1.88 5.16
N ALA A 309 12.70 1.56 4.09
CA ALA A 309 13.25 1.01 2.85
C ALA A 309 12.73 1.76 1.62
N ARG A 310 13.51 1.77 0.53
CA ARG A 310 12.97 2.19 -0.78
C ARG A 310 11.81 1.27 -1.15
N TYR A 311 10.78 1.80 -1.81
CA TYR A 311 9.59 1.03 -2.18
C TYR A 311 9.91 -0.21 -3.04
N ARG A 312 10.98 -0.13 -3.85
CA ARG A 312 11.48 -1.21 -4.72
C ARG A 312 12.39 -2.23 -4.03
N ALA A 313 12.72 -2.02 -2.76
CA ALA A 313 13.51 -2.97 -1.97
C ALA A 313 12.57 -3.90 -1.19
N LYS A 314 12.91 -5.18 -1.11
CA LYS A 314 12.24 -6.11 -0.20
C LYS A 314 12.47 -5.65 1.24
N LEU A 315 11.45 -5.80 2.07
CA LEU A 315 11.48 -5.39 3.46
C LEU A 315 11.05 -6.56 4.35
N SER A 316 11.95 -7.03 5.21
CA SER A 316 11.62 -8.06 6.20
C SER A 316 10.92 -7.45 7.40
N PHE A 317 9.75 -7.97 7.72
CA PHE A 317 9.01 -7.65 8.92
C PHE A 317 9.33 -8.65 10.03
N THR A 318 9.63 -8.09 11.20
CA THR A 318 9.65 -8.77 12.50
C THR A 318 9.02 -7.84 13.53
N TRP A 319 8.48 -8.37 14.63
CA TRP A 319 7.99 -7.55 15.74
C TRP A 319 9.07 -6.62 16.30
N GLU A 320 10.33 -7.07 16.33
CA GLU A 320 11.47 -6.25 16.75
C GLU A 320 11.67 -5.04 15.83
N SER A 321 11.59 -5.24 14.51
CA SER A 321 11.73 -4.15 13.52
C SER A 321 10.59 -3.14 13.62
N LEU A 322 9.35 -3.61 13.86
CA LEU A 322 8.20 -2.74 14.11
C LEU A 322 8.36 -1.97 15.43
N GLY A 323 8.81 -2.63 16.50
CA GLY A 323 9.10 -1.98 17.78
C GLY A 323 10.17 -0.89 17.68
N GLY A 324 11.20 -1.12 16.87
CA GLY A 324 12.22 -0.11 16.54
C GLY A 324 11.62 1.09 15.79
N ALA A 325 10.79 0.84 14.78
CA ALA A 325 10.08 1.90 14.04
C ALA A 325 9.10 2.69 14.93
N ALA A 326 8.34 2.01 15.80
CA ALA A 326 7.45 2.66 16.76
C ALA A 326 8.21 3.58 17.70
N THR A 327 9.33 3.12 18.26
CA THR A 327 10.19 3.92 19.13
C THR A 327 10.79 5.13 18.41
N ALA A 328 11.20 4.95 17.15
CA ALA A 328 11.75 6.03 16.34
C ALA A 328 10.68 7.08 16.00
N LEU A 329 9.47 6.65 15.64
CA LEU A 329 8.33 7.53 15.38
C LEU A 329 7.94 8.33 16.62
N ASP A 330 7.84 7.67 17.78
CA ASP A 330 7.50 8.31 19.06
C ASP A 330 8.52 9.40 19.44
N ARG A 331 9.82 9.12 19.27
CA ARG A 331 10.88 10.11 19.49
C ARG A 331 10.75 11.31 18.55
N LEU A 332 10.47 11.08 17.27
CA LEU A 332 10.34 12.15 16.29
C LEU A 332 9.13 13.04 16.60
N ARG A 333 8.00 12.43 16.97
CA ARG A 333 6.78 13.13 17.38
C ARG A 333 6.96 13.92 18.68
N THR A 334 7.58 13.31 19.69
CA THR A 334 7.91 13.98 20.95
C THR A 334 8.79 15.22 20.72
N ALA A 335 9.81 15.10 19.87
CA ALA A 335 10.66 16.23 19.50
C ALA A 335 9.86 17.33 18.80
N ALA A 336 9.09 17.00 17.75
CA ALA A 336 8.26 17.95 17.02
C ALA A 336 7.22 18.65 17.91
N HIS A 337 6.64 17.93 18.88
CA HIS A 337 5.69 18.49 19.84
C HIS A 337 6.37 19.48 20.79
N ALA A 338 7.52 19.10 21.37
CA ALA A 338 8.26 19.90 22.35
C ALA A 338 8.75 21.26 21.80
N TYR A 339 8.94 21.38 20.49
CA TYR A 339 9.44 22.59 19.83
C TYR A 339 8.47 23.80 19.82
N GLY A 340 7.28 23.69 20.39
CA GLY A 340 6.34 24.82 20.52
C GLY A 340 5.68 25.22 19.20
N GLU A 341 5.52 26.51 18.93
CA GLU A 341 4.89 26.99 17.68
C GLU A 341 5.90 27.00 16.51
N PRO A 342 5.51 26.55 15.31
CA PRO A 342 6.40 26.57 14.15
C PRO A 342 6.67 28.00 13.66
N SER A 343 7.87 28.24 13.15
CA SER A 343 8.22 29.44 12.39
C SER A 343 8.30 29.13 10.89
N GLU A 344 9.31 29.63 10.18
CA GLU A 344 9.57 29.30 8.77
C GLU A 344 10.47 28.05 8.66
N PRO A 345 10.23 27.16 7.67
CA PRO A 345 11.14 26.06 7.36
C PRO A 345 12.55 26.54 6.98
N ASP A 346 13.56 25.73 7.27
CA ASP A 346 14.94 26.00 6.85
C ASP A 346 15.16 25.60 5.38
N ASP A 347 15.50 26.57 4.54
CA ASP A 347 15.67 26.38 3.09
C ASP A 347 16.71 25.31 2.72
N ARG A 348 17.78 25.16 3.51
CA ARG A 348 18.82 24.14 3.25
C ARG A 348 18.23 22.75 3.45
N TYR A 349 17.46 22.54 4.51
CA TYR A 349 16.79 21.27 4.77
C TYR A 349 15.66 20.99 3.78
N VAL A 350 14.88 22.00 3.39
CA VAL A 350 13.84 21.88 2.35
C VAL A 350 14.43 21.45 1.01
N ALA A 351 15.55 22.06 0.59
CA ALA A 351 16.24 21.68 -0.63
C ALA A 351 16.81 20.25 -0.55
N ALA A 352 17.44 19.91 0.57
CA ALA A 352 17.99 18.58 0.82
C ALA A 352 16.92 17.48 0.86
N PHE A 353 15.73 17.80 1.38
CA PHE A 353 14.57 16.92 1.37
C PHE A 353 14.04 16.72 -0.04
N LYS A 354 13.84 17.82 -0.79
CA LYS A 354 13.40 17.76 -2.18
C LYS A 354 14.31 16.88 -3.04
N GLU A 355 15.63 17.03 -2.91
CA GLU A 355 16.60 16.18 -3.62
C GLU A 355 16.39 14.68 -3.32
N ARG A 356 16.16 14.30 -2.06
CA ARG A 356 15.98 12.89 -1.65
C ARG A 356 14.63 12.34 -2.10
N VAL A 357 13.57 13.15 -2.08
CA VAL A 357 12.26 12.76 -2.60
C VAL A 357 12.31 12.60 -4.12
N GLU A 358 13.00 13.52 -4.81
CA GLU A 358 13.17 13.49 -6.27
C GLU A 358 14.14 12.38 -6.77
N ASP A 359 14.97 11.81 -5.89
CA ASP A 359 15.80 10.61 -6.12
C ASP A 359 14.97 9.32 -5.91
N ASP A 360 14.01 9.05 -6.81
CA ASP A 360 13.22 7.81 -6.81
C ASP A 360 12.56 7.50 -5.45
N LEU A 361 11.97 8.53 -4.83
CA LEU A 361 11.26 8.43 -3.55
C LEU A 361 12.14 7.84 -2.43
N ASN A 362 13.35 8.38 -2.22
CA ASN A 362 14.32 7.84 -1.27
C ASN A 362 13.98 8.13 0.19
N MET A 363 12.89 7.53 0.68
CA MET A 363 12.40 7.68 2.05
C MET A 363 13.41 7.33 3.14
N PRO A 364 14.29 6.32 2.99
CA PRO A 364 15.32 6.05 4.00
C PRO A 364 16.27 7.24 4.21
N ARG A 365 16.66 7.94 3.12
CA ARG A 365 17.48 9.16 3.22
C ARG A 365 16.70 10.34 3.77
N VAL A 366 15.38 10.40 3.53
CA VAL A 366 14.49 11.38 4.16
C VAL A 366 14.44 11.17 5.67
N LEU A 367 14.22 9.93 6.13
CA LEU A 367 14.24 9.61 7.56
C LEU A 367 15.59 9.96 8.22
N ALA A 368 16.71 9.69 7.54
CA ALA A 368 18.03 10.12 8.02
C ALA A 368 18.13 11.66 8.14
N LEU A 369 17.60 12.40 7.16
CA LEU A 369 17.58 13.86 7.19
C LEU A 369 16.74 14.41 8.35
N CYS A 370 15.64 13.74 8.75
CA CYS A 370 14.87 14.11 9.93
C CYS A 370 15.74 14.06 11.20
N TRP A 371 16.58 13.03 11.35
CA TRP A 371 17.48 12.92 12.51
C TRP A 371 18.63 13.93 12.47
N GLU A 372 19.16 14.21 11.28
CA GLU A 372 20.12 15.31 11.08
C GLU A 372 19.53 16.65 11.52
N LEU A 373 18.26 16.93 11.15
CA LEU A 373 17.55 18.16 11.53
C LEU A 373 17.30 18.25 13.05
N VAL A 374 16.85 17.16 13.67
CA VAL A 374 16.60 17.11 15.12
C VAL A 374 17.89 17.41 15.90
N ALA A 375 19.04 16.92 15.40
CA ALA A 375 20.35 17.11 16.02
C ALA A 375 21.06 18.43 15.71
N ASP A 376 20.60 19.21 14.71
CA ASP A 376 21.23 20.49 14.32
C ASP A 376 21.04 21.57 15.39
N ASP A 377 21.80 22.66 15.35
CA ASP A 377 21.72 23.81 16.26
C ASP A 377 20.81 24.92 15.70
N LEU A 378 19.68 24.52 15.11
CA LEU A 378 18.63 25.43 14.64
C LEU A 378 17.64 25.75 15.76
N PRO A 379 16.98 26.93 15.71
CA PRO A 379 15.87 27.23 16.60
C PRO A 379 14.77 26.17 16.51
N ASP A 380 14.23 25.77 17.66
CA ASP A 380 13.18 24.73 17.76
C ASP A 380 11.98 25.01 16.86
N ALA A 381 11.51 26.27 16.81
CA ALA A 381 10.41 26.68 15.94
C ALA A 381 10.68 26.42 14.45
N THR A 382 11.94 26.61 14.01
CA THR A 382 12.38 26.34 12.62
C THR A 382 12.49 24.83 12.37
N LYS A 383 13.01 24.07 13.34
CA LYS A 383 13.02 22.59 13.24
C LYS A 383 11.61 22.03 13.12
N LYS A 384 10.67 22.53 13.92
CA LYS A 384 9.26 22.13 13.85
C LYS A 384 8.67 22.43 12.47
N ALA A 385 8.78 23.68 12.00
CA ALA A 385 8.28 24.08 10.69
C ALA A 385 8.86 23.19 9.57
N THR A 386 10.16 22.89 9.64
CA THR A 386 10.83 22.03 8.66
C THR A 386 10.37 20.56 8.74
N LEU A 387 10.19 20.00 9.94
CA LEU A 387 9.64 18.64 10.11
C LEU A 387 8.20 18.54 9.60
N LEU A 388 7.37 19.55 9.87
CA LEU A 388 5.99 19.59 9.36
C LEU A 388 5.95 19.70 7.84
N HIS A 389 6.87 20.47 7.25
CA HIS A 389 7.06 20.54 5.80
C HIS A 389 7.44 19.19 5.20
N PHE A 390 8.33 18.43 5.85
CA PHE A 390 8.66 17.07 5.43
C PHE A 390 7.47 16.12 5.53
N ASP A 391 6.64 16.32 6.56
CA ASP A 391 5.50 15.46 6.86
C ASP A 391 4.38 15.54 5.81
N GLU A 392 4.36 16.59 4.99
CA GLU A 392 3.46 16.67 3.83
C GLU A 392 3.62 15.47 2.88
N VAL A 393 4.86 14.98 2.72
CA VAL A 393 5.17 13.75 1.98
C VAL A 393 5.17 12.53 2.87
N MET A 394 5.81 12.58 4.05
CA MET A 394 5.93 11.38 4.89
C MET A 394 4.60 10.87 5.44
N GLY A 395 3.64 11.76 5.74
CA GLY A 395 2.31 11.39 6.23
C GLY A 395 2.30 10.74 7.62
N LEU A 396 3.17 11.16 8.54
CA LEU A 396 3.29 10.63 9.90
C LEU A 396 2.39 11.34 10.93
N GLY A 397 1.72 12.41 10.52
CA GLY A 397 0.73 13.12 11.34
C GLY A 397 1.36 13.94 12.46
N LEU A 398 2.56 14.49 12.23
CA LEU A 398 3.36 15.15 13.28
C LEU A 398 2.67 16.37 13.88
N ALA A 399 1.91 17.13 13.09
CA ALA A 399 1.21 18.34 13.55
C ALA A 399 0.05 18.04 14.50
N ALA A 400 -0.68 16.96 14.25
CA ALA A 400 -1.87 16.57 15.01
C ALA A 400 -1.55 15.67 16.21
N TRP A 401 -0.31 15.18 16.29
CA TRP A 401 0.09 14.31 17.37
C TRP A 401 0.24 15.08 18.68
N THR A 402 -0.36 14.53 19.72
CA THR A 402 -0.14 14.91 21.11
C THR A 402 0.45 13.70 21.83
N PRO A 403 1.31 13.90 22.83
CA PRO A 403 1.68 12.84 23.74
C PRO A 403 0.40 12.15 24.21
N HIS A 404 0.42 10.83 24.25
CA HIS A 404 -0.61 10.14 24.98
C HIS A 404 -0.41 10.56 26.43
N GLU A 405 -1.31 11.41 26.97
CA GLU A 405 -1.50 11.46 28.40
C GLU A 405 -2.01 10.06 28.75
N GLU A 406 -1.06 9.18 29.06
CA GLU A 406 -1.39 7.96 29.77
C GLU A 406 -2.06 8.46 31.04
N ASP A 407 -3.36 8.19 31.18
CA ASP A 407 -4.16 8.54 32.36
C ASP A 407 -3.54 7.81 33.55
N VAL A 408 -2.46 8.38 34.07
CA VAL A 408 -1.85 8.00 35.33
C VAL A 408 -2.91 8.35 36.35
N PRO A 409 -3.53 7.35 37.00
CA PRO A 409 -4.63 7.64 37.91
C PRO A 409 -4.19 8.65 38.97
N ASP A 410 -5.08 9.54 39.41
CA ASP A 410 -4.78 10.52 40.47
C ASP A 410 -4.13 9.88 41.71
N ALA A 411 -4.47 8.61 41.98
CA ALA A 411 -3.85 7.81 43.03
C ALA A 411 -2.33 7.62 42.83
N ILE A 412 -1.88 7.36 41.60
CA ILE A 412 -0.45 7.22 41.28
C ILE A 412 0.26 8.57 41.34
N HIS A 413 -0.38 9.65 40.89
CA HIS A 413 0.14 11.02 41.09
C HIS A 413 0.30 11.35 42.58
N ALA A 414 -0.66 10.96 43.43
CA ALA A 414 -0.58 11.15 44.87
C ALA A 414 0.56 10.34 45.50
N LEU A 415 0.77 9.08 45.08
CA LEU A 415 1.91 8.27 45.53
C LEU A 415 3.24 8.88 45.11
N ALA A 416 3.34 9.40 43.89
CA ALA A 416 4.54 10.08 43.40
C ALA A 416 4.85 11.35 44.20
N ALA A 417 3.82 12.14 44.54
CA ALA A 417 3.96 13.34 45.37
C ALA A 417 4.41 12.98 46.81
N GLN A 418 3.83 11.95 47.42
CA GLN A 418 4.25 11.45 48.73
C GLN A 418 5.70 10.95 48.70
N ARG A 419 6.09 10.25 47.63
CA ARG A 419 7.46 9.81 47.42
C ARG A 419 8.42 11.00 47.34
N GLN A 420 8.05 12.06 46.63
CA GLN A 420 8.88 13.26 46.53
C GLN A 420 9.06 13.92 47.91
N GLN A 421 7.99 14.01 48.71
CA GLN A 421 8.08 14.51 50.10
C GLN A 421 9.02 13.66 50.96
N ALA A 422 8.96 12.32 50.82
CA ALA A 422 9.87 11.41 51.52
C ALA A 422 11.34 11.63 51.10
N ARG A 423 11.61 11.81 49.80
CA ARG A 423 12.96 12.12 49.30
C ARG A 423 13.48 13.46 49.79
N ASP A 424 12.64 14.50 49.80
CA ASP A 424 12.99 15.83 50.28
C ASP A 424 13.31 15.80 51.79
N ALA A 425 12.60 14.95 52.55
CA ALA A 425 12.88 14.65 53.95
C ALA A 425 14.06 13.70 54.18
N LYS A 426 14.68 13.17 53.12
CA LYS A 426 15.75 12.14 53.14
C LYS A 426 15.31 10.82 53.79
N ASP A 427 14.02 10.51 53.76
CA ASP A 427 13.46 9.22 54.13
C ASP A 427 13.48 8.26 52.93
N TRP A 428 14.64 7.66 52.70
CA TRP A 428 14.87 6.77 51.57
C TRP A 428 14.06 5.48 51.65
N ALA A 429 13.80 4.98 52.86
CA ALA A 429 13.04 3.74 53.05
C ALA A 429 11.59 3.91 52.61
N THR A 430 10.94 5.01 53.00
CA THR A 430 9.57 5.31 52.54
C THR A 430 9.53 5.67 51.05
N ALA A 431 10.54 6.38 50.54
CA ALA A 431 10.62 6.71 49.12
C ALA A 431 10.75 5.45 48.22
N ASP A 432 11.53 4.45 48.67
CA ASP A 432 11.69 3.18 47.96
C ASP A 432 10.41 2.33 48.06
N ALA A 433 9.77 2.26 49.22
CA ALA A 433 8.49 1.55 49.39
C ALA A 433 7.39 2.10 48.47
N LEU A 434 7.27 3.44 48.37
CA LEU A 434 6.32 4.10 47.46
C LEU A 434 6.69 3.89 45.99
N ARG A 435 7.99 3.79 45.65
CA ARG A 435 8.42 3.44 44.29
C ARG A 435 7.99 2.02 43.91
N ASP A 436 8.13 1.07 44.83
CA ASP A 436 7.73 -0.32 44.62
C ASP A 436 6.21 -0.45 44.49
N GLU A 437 5.44 0.34 45.24
CA GLU A 437 3.97 0.39 45.13
C GLU A 437 3.52 0.91 43.75
N ILE A 438 4.15 1.97 43.26
CA ILE A 438 3.92 2.52 41.91
C ILE A 438 4.31 1.47 40.84
N ALA A 439 5.42 0.77 41.04
CA ALA A 439 5.89 -0.32 40.18
C ALA A 439 4.95 -1.52 40.15
N ALA A 440 4.33 -1.85 41.29
CA ALA A 440 3.34 -2.93 41.41
C ALA A 440 2.01 -2.56 40.77
N ALA A 441 1.64 -1.27 40.76
CA ALA A 441 0.49 -0.74 40.05
C ALA A 441 0.69 -0.65 38.52
N GLY A 442 1.87 -1.06 38.02
CA GLY A 442 2.17 -1.07 36.59
C GLY A 442 2.72 0.25 36.06
N TYR A 443 3.32 1.10 36.91
CA TYR A 443 3.92 2.37 36.51
C TYR A 443 5.38 2.45 36.95
N GLU A 444 6.21 3.19 36.24
CA GLU A 444 7.58 3.50 36.63
C GLU A 444 7.78 5.00 36.77
N ILE A 445 8.67 5.37 37.70
CA ILE A 445 9.06 6.74 37.99
C ILE A 445 10.51 6.97 37.58
N GLU A 446 10.72 8.04 36.83
CA GLU A 446 12.02 8.58 36.45
C GLU A 446 12.20 9.96 37.09
N ASP A 447 13.26 10.12 37.90
CA ASP A 447 13.55 11.40 38.56
C ASP A 447 14.30 12.31 37.57
N THR A 448 13.69 13.42 37.13
CA THR A 448 14.31 14.40 36.22
C THR A 448 14.60 15.73 36.93
N PRO A 449 15.46 16.62 36.38
CA PRO A 449 15.66 17.97 36.92
C PRO A 449 14.38 18.83 37.00
N GLN A 450 13.37 18.50 36.19
CA GLN A 450 12.07 19.17 36.14
C GLN A 450 11.04 18.55 37.09
N GLY A 451 11.37 17.45 37.76
CA GLY A 451 10.49 16.69 38.66
C GLY A 451 10.37 15.21 38.29
N PRO A 452 9.65 14.42 39.10
CA PRO A 452 9.40 13.01 38.81
C PRO A 452 8.47 12.87 37.59
N HIS A 453 8.93 12.15 36.58
CA HIS A 453 8.13 11.75 35.41
C HIS A 453 7.60 10.34 35.63
N ILE A 454 6.29 10.13 35.44
CA ILE A 454 5.60 8.85 35.64
C ILE A 454 5.19 8.31 34.28
N ARG A 455 5.37 7.01 34.02
CA ARG A 455 4.85 6.34 32.83
C ARG A 455 4.45 4.90 33.16
N PRO A 456 3.48 4.25 32.50
CA PRO A 456 3.21 2.83 32.59
C PRO A 456 4.48 2.02 32.31
N ARG A 457 4.61 0.94 33.05
CA ARG A 457 5.68 -0.02 32.90
C ARG A 457 5.33 -0.89 31.69
N LYS A 458 6.09 -0.77 30.60
CA LYS A 458 5.94 -1.68 29.44
C LYS A 458 6.19 -3.11 29.92
N THR A 459 5.16 -3.96 29.84
CA THR A 459 5.22 -5.39 30.20
C THR A 459 6.04 -6.23 29.25
#